data_AF-A0A252DNL9-F1
#
_entry.id   AF-A0A252DNL9-F1
#
_cell.length_a   1.000
_cell.length_b   1.000
_cell.length_c   1.000
_cell.angle_alpha   90.00
_cell.angle_beta   90.00
_cell.angle_gamma   90.00
#
_symmetry.space_group_name_H-M   'P 1'
#
loop_
_entity.id
_entity.type
_entity.pdbx_description
1 polymer ?
#
loop_
_entity_poly.entity_id
_entity_poly.type
_entity_poly.pdbx_seq_one_letter_code
_entity_poly.pdbx_strand_id
1 'polypeptide(L)'
;MFNKRDFRRIEDYLWEIPTSYHPNMKVPVWIFADQKLLEDALGDLSVQQAINVAMLPGLVGHVVVMPDVHQGYGMPIGGVMAAKVPGGIISPGAIGYDINCGVRVLASTLEYKTAKSQLSNLATTLYRNCPSGVGEKGNVRLTTAELDQVCREGAGWALAESYAEPEDLEYTEEFGCLKGADPERVSKRAKERARGQLGTLGAGNHFLEVDVVEQVYDSEAGDVMGLHEGCLAVQIHSGSRGFGHQICTDYVQDFQFAVISYGIDLPDRELVCAPIESPEGQAYLAAMKSAANYAFTNRQVLASHTRRSFQEVFGKQNSNLRQVYDIAHNMGKIETHEIEGEQMTVCVHRKGATRAFGPGFADLPADYRALGQPVLVPGSMGTQSWILLGTERSDRLSFGSSCHGAGRVMSRAKAKRELKGDRLRGELEQEGINIRAGSMSGLAEEAPQAYKDVSRVVNVVHNAGIARKVARLRPVAVIKG
;
A
#
# COMPACT_ATOMS: atom_id res chain seq x y z
N MET A 1 -21.89 -8.37 -21.40
CA MET A 1 -20.53 -8.78 -21.02
C MET A 1 -19.59 -7.74 -21.62
N PHE A 2 -18.84 -7.04 -20.77
CA PHE A 2 -17.90 -5.98 -21.18
C PHE A 2 -16.79 -6.61 -22.04
N ASN A 3 -16.36 -5.93 -23.10
CA ASN A 3 -15.33 -6.45 -24.01
C ASN A 3 -14.39 -5.33 -24.50
N LYS A 4 -13.29 -5.71 -25.15
CA LYS A 4 -12.21 -4.79 -25.54
C LYS A 4 -12.67 -3.61 -26.43
N ARG A 5 -13.76 -3.76 -27.21
CA ARG A 5 -14.28 -2.69 -28.09
C ARG A 5 -15.00 -1.57 -27.33
N ASP A 6 -15.35 -1.83 -26.08
CA ASP A 6 -16.06 -0.87 -25.21
C ASP A 6 -15.07 0.14 -24.60
N PHE A 7 -13.76 -0.12 -24.68
CA PHE A 7 -12.71 0.84 -24.33
C PHE A 7 -12.47 1.86 -25.45
N ARG A 8 -12.36 3.12 -25.08
CA ARG A 8 -11.85 4.20 -25.92
C ARG A 8 -10.42 4.52 -25.51
N ARG A 9 -9.47 4.44 -26.42
CA ARG A 9 -8.10 4.87 -26.13
C ARG A 9 -8.04 6.39 -26.11
N ILE A 10 -7.63 6.98 -24.98
CA ILE A 10 -7.44 8.44 -24.86
C ILE A 10 -6.00 8.78 -25.26
N GLU A 11 -5.03 8.11 -24.64
CA GLU A 11 -3.60 8.31 -24.91
C GLU A 11 -2.87 6.97 -25.02
N ASP A 12 -1.56 7.02 -25.27
CA ASP A 12 -0.72 5.86 -25.04
C ASP A 12 -0.81 5.46 -23.57
N TYR A 13 -1.13 4.18 -23.33
CA TYR A 13 -1.30 3.58 -22.00
C TYR A 13 -2.53 4.03 -21.19
N LEU A 14 -3.40 4.90 -21.72
CA LEU A 14 -4.61 5.37 -21.04
C LEU A 14 -5.87 5.05 -21.85
N TRP A 15 -6.79 4.33 -21.23
CA TRP A 15 -8.05 3.88 -21.80
C TRP A 15 -9.22 4.41 -20.98
N GLU A 16 -10.37 4.61 -21.63
CA GLU A 16 -11.59 5.08 -21.00
C GLU A 16 -12.76 4.14 -21.24
N ILE A 17 -13.57 3.97 -20.22
CA ILE A 17 -14.94 3.50 -20.32
C ILE A 17 -15.85 4.73 -20.14
N PRO A 18 -16.51 5.20 -21.21
CA PRO A 18 -17.29 6.43 -21.15
C PRO A 18 -18.53 6.24 -20.29
N THR A 19 -19.03 7.31 -19.68
CA THR A 19 -20.29 7.31 -18.91
C THR A 19 -21.48 6.79 -19.72
N SER A 20 -21.46 6.97 -21.05
CA SER A 20 -22.48 6.44 -21.97
C SER A 20 -22.56 4.90 -22.00
N TYR A 21 -21.59 4.18 -21.43
CA TYR A 21 -21.61 2.72 -21.37
C TYR A 21 -22.75 2.18 -20.49
N HIS A 22 -23.09 2.86 -19.39
CA HIS A 22 -24.16 2.45 -18.49
C HIS A 22 -24.90 3.67 -17.92
N PRO A 23 -26.25 3.69 -17.94
CA PRO A 23 -27.03 4.88 -17.60
C PRO A 23 -26.84 5.38 -16.16
N ASN A 24 -26.40 4.50 -15.25
CA ASN A 24 -26.17 4.86 -13.84
C ASN A 24 -24.75 5.37 -13.55
N MET A 25 -23.82 5.28 -14.51
CA MET A 25 -22.46 5.82 -14.31
C MET A 25 -22.51 7.34 -14.16
N LYS A 26 -21.92 7.85 -13.09
CA LYS A 26 -21.82 9.28 -12.77
C LYS A 26 -20.56 9.89 -13.36
N VAL A 27 -19.49 9.10 -13.43
CA VAL A 27 -18.17 9.49 -13.94
C VAL A 27 -17.63 8.39 -14.89
N PRO A 28 -16.73 8.71 -15.82
CA PRO A 28 -16.06 7.68 -16.63
C PRO A 28 -15.08 6.86 -15.79
N VAL A 29 -14.62 5.73 -16.33
CA VAL A 29 -13.52 4.94 -15.76
C VAL A 29 -12.29 5.11 -16.64
N TRP A 30 -11.16 5.49 -16.05
CA TRP A 30 -9.87 5.60 -16.72
C TRP A 30 -8.94 4.47 -16.26
N ILE A 31 -8.41 3.71 -17.22
CA ILE A 31 -7.56 2.55 -16.96
C ILE A 31 -6.17 2.79 -17.55
N PHE A 32 -5.16 2.72 -16.70
CA PHE A 32 -3.76 2.71 -17.11
C PHE A 32 -3.33 1.28 -17.44
N ALA A 33 -3.09 0.99 -18.71
CA ALA A 33 -2.70 -0.34 -19.14
C ALA A 33 -2.07 -0.32 -20.54
N ASP A 34 -1.14 -1.25 -20.78
CA ASP A 34 -0.85 -1.67 -22.14
C ASP A 34 -1.83 -2.76 -22.59
N GLN A 35 -1.70 -3.25 -23.83
CA GLN A 35 -2.66 -4.22 -24.38
C GLN A 35 -2.78 -5.50 -23.55
N LYS A 36 -1.67 -6.02 -23.00
CA LYS A 36 -1.67 -7.28 -22.25
C LYS A 36 -2.29 -7.07 -20.87
N LEU A 37 -1.92 -5.98 -20.18
CA LEU A 37 -2.51 -5.68 -18.87
C LEU A 37 -4.01 -5.36 -18.98
N LEU A 38 -4.43 -4.77 -20.09
CA LEU A 38 -5.86 -4.55 -20.38
C LEU A 38 -6.60 -5.89 -20.58
N GLU A 39 -5.98 -6.85 -21.26
CA GLU A 39 -6.52 -8.21 -21.40
C GLU A 39 -6.57 -8.95 -20.07
N ASP A 40 -5.53 -8.83 -19.25
CA ASP A 40 -5.49 -9.44 -17.91
C ASP A 40 -6.60 -8.86 -17.01
N ALA A 41 -6.87 -7.55 -17.09
CA ALA A 41 -7.95 -6.89 -16.35
C ALA A 41 -9.36 -7.35 -16.77
N LEU A 42 -9.52 -7.89 -17.99
CA LEU A 42 -10.76 -8.50 -18.47
C LEU A 42 -10.91 -9.97 -18.04
N GLY A 43 -9.88 -10.56 -17.42
CA GLY A 43 -9.86 -11.96 -16.99
C GLY A 43 -10.64 -12.26 -15.71
N ASP A 44 -11.08 -11.23 -14.97
CA ASP A 44 -11.88 -11.33 -13.75
C ASP A 44 -12.94 -10.21 -13.67
N LEU A 45 -13.50 -9.96 -12.48
CA LEU A 45 -14.53 -8.93 -12.29
C LEU A 45 -13.98 -7.49 -12.12
N SER A 46 -12.67 -7.25 -12.27
CA SER A 46 -12.04 -5.96 -12.00
C SER A 46 -12.69 -4.79 -12.75
N VAL A 47 -12.87 -4.96 -14.07
CA VAL A 47 -13.47 -3.92 -14.91
C VAL A 47 -14.93 -3.68 -14.52
N GLN A 48 -15.67 -4.75 -14.21
CA GLN A 48 -17.06 -4.62 -13.74
C GLN A 48 -17.13 -3.89 -12.39
N GLN A 49 -16.20 -4.17 -11.46
CA GLN A 49 -16.12 -3.48 -10.19
C GLN A 49 -15.82 -1.99 -10.37
N ALA A 50 -14.91 -1.63 -11.27
CA ALA A 50 -14.64 -0.22 -11.58
C ALA A 50 -15.87 0.50 -12.17
N ILE A 51 -16.63 -0.18 -13.05
CA ILE A 51 -17.90 0.34 -13.58
C ILE A 51 -18.94 0.52 -12.48
N ASN A 52 -19.04 -0.43 -11.54
CA ASN A 52 -19.94 -0.32 -10.39
C ASN A 52 -19.55 0.86 -9.49
N VAL A 53 -18.26 1.04 -9.21
CA VAL A 53 -17.76 2.18 -8.43
C VAL A 53 -18.15 3.50 -9.09
N ALA A 54 -18.03 3.59 -10.40
CA ALA A 54 -18.39 4.78 -11.17
C ALA A 54 -19.89 5.16 -11.09
N MET A 55 -20.76 4.31 -10.54
CA MET A 55 -22.18 4.63 -10.30
C MET A 55 -22.46 5.23 -8.91
N LEU A 56 -21.48 5.22 -8.00
CA LEU A 56 -21.65 5.72 -6.65
C LEU A 56 -21.93 7.24 -6.64
N PRO A 57 -22.76 7.72 -5.68
CA PRO A 57 -23.12 9.12 -5.62
C PRO A 57 -21.96 10.01 -5.15
N GLY A 58 -21.92 11.24 -5.64
CA GLY A 58 -20.97 12.27 -5.19
C GLY A 58 -19.51 12.04 -5.63
N LEU A 59 -19.25 11.12 -6.55
CA LEU A 59 -17.96 11.00 -7.24
C LEU A 59 -17.75 12.16 -8.21
N VAL A 60 -16.48 12.55 -8.40
CA VAL A 60 -16.06 13.63 -9.30
C VAL A 60 -14.89 13.19 -10.16
N GLY A 61 -14.73 13.79 -11.35
CA GLY A 61 -13.69 13.43 -12.31
C GLY A 61 -13.95 12.05 -12.93
N HIS A 62 -13.25 11.03 -12.45
CA HIS A 62 -13.23 9.68 -13.01
C HIS A 62 -12.84 8.64 -11.95
N VAL A 63 -13.21 7.38 -12.17
CA VAL A 63 -12.63 6.25 -11.42
C VAL A 63 -11.33 5.86 -12.10
N VAL A 64 -10.24 5.77 -11.35
CA VAL A 64 -8.93 5.38 -11.86
C VAL A 64 -8.68 3.91 -11.59
N VAL A 65 -8.12 3.21 -12.57
CA VAL A 65 -7.69 1.81 -12.47
C VAL A 65 -6.23 1.71 -12.87
N MET A 66 -5.41 1.28 -11.92
CA MET A 66 -3.96 1.10 -12.06
C MET A 66 -3.62 -0.20 -12.81
N PRO A 67 -2.41 -0.34 -13.37
CA PRO A 67 -2.08 -1.48 -14.24
C PRO A 67 -1.97 -2.82 -13.49
N ASP A 68 -1.80 -2.77 -12.17
CA ASP A 68 -1.80 -3.89 -11.22
C ASP A 68 -3.21 -4.33 -10.79
N VAL A 69 -4.25 -3.82 -11.46
CA VAL A 69 -5.66 -4.10 -11.11
C VAL A 69 -5.97 -5.60 -11.05
N HIS A 70 -6.73 -5.99 -10.04
CA HIS A 70 -7.33 -7.32 -9.94
C HIS A 70 -8.56 -7.28 -9.02
N GLN A 71 -9.39 -8.32 -9.10
CA GLN A 71 -10.66 -8.37 -8.39
C GLN A 71 -10.47 -8.20 -6.87
N GLY A 72 -11.23 -7.27 -6.29
CA GLY A 72 -11.28 -6.98 -4.87
C GLY A 72 -12.66 -7.26 -4.25
N TYR A 73 -12.90 -6.68 -3.07
CA TYR A 73 -14.23 -6.58 -2.44
C TYR A 73 -14.85 -5.21 -2.73
N GLY A 74 -15.93 -5.14 -3.51
CA GLY A 74 -16.55 -3.88 -3.94
C GLY A 74 -15.71 -3.16 -5.01
N MET A 75 -14.75 -2.33 -4.60
CA MET A 75 -13.80 -1.68 -5.52
C MET A 75 -12.65 -2.64 -5.86
N PRO A 76 -12.15 -2.67 -7.12
CA PRO A 76 -11.01 -3.52 -7.44
C PRO A 76 -9.76 -3.06 -6.68
N ILE A 77 -8.85 -3.99 -6.40
CA ILE A 77 -7.51 -3.62 -5.94
C ILE A 77 -6.80 -3.00 -7.15
N GLY A 78 -6.02 -1.93 -6.96
CA GLY A 78 -5.56 -1.05 -8.04
C GLY A 78 -6.54 0.07 -8.36
N GLY A 79 -7.61 0.25 -7.58
CA GLY A 79 -8.62 1.28 -7.81
C GLY A 79 -8.36 2.58 -7.04
N VAL A 80 -8.75 3.71 -7.65
CA VAL A 80 -8.85 5.02 -6.98
C VAL A 80 -10.17 5.69 -7.36
N MET A 81 -10.84 6.30 -6.39
CA MET A 81 -11.99 7.19 -6.64
C MET A 81 -11.90 8.44 -5.76
N ALA A 82 -12.41 9.56 -6.26
CA ALA A 82 -12.52 10.81 -5.51
C ALA A 82 -13.99 11.14 -5.28
N ALA A 83 -14.39 11.29 -4.02
CA ALA A 83 -15.73 11.71 -3.62
C ALA A 83 -15.72 13.14 -3.07
N LYS A 84 -16.65 14.00 -3.48
CA LYS A 84 -16.67 15.43 -3.09
C LYS A 84 -16.79 15.61 -1.57
N VAL A 85 -16.19 16.67 -1.04
CA VAL A 85 -16.40 17.11 0.35
C VAL A 85 -16.75 18.61 0.36
N PRO A 86 -17.99 19.02 0.70
CA PRO A 86 -19.07 18.18 1.18
C PRO A 86 -19.88 17.45 0.07
N GLY A 87 -20.62 16.40 0.45
CA GLY A 87 -21.68 15.80 -0.38
C GLY A 87 -21.31 14.50 -1.10
N GLY A 88 -20.11 13.98 -0.88
CA GLY A 88 -19.65 12.68 -1.34
C GLY A 88 -19.87 11.57 -0.32
N ILE A 89 -19.38 10.38 -0.66
CA ILE A 89 -19.47 9.18 0.19
C ILE A 89 -18.10 8.71 0.68
N ILE A 90 -18.13 7.92 1.74
CA ILE A 90 -17.00 7.14 2.23
C ILE A 90 -17.39 5.66 2.20
N SER A 91 -16.53 4.80 1.65
CA SER A 91 -16.78 3.35 1.56
C SER A 91 -15.60 2.56 2.13
N PRO A 92 -15.81 1.77 3.19
CA PRO A 92 -14.75 0.92 3.75
C PRO A 92 -14.25 -0.12 2.75
N GLY A 93 -15.15 -0.69 1.94
CA GLY A 93 -14.80 -1.64 0.88
C GLY A 93 -13.91 -1.04 -0.20
N ALA A 94 -14.05 0.26 -0.47
CA ALA A 94 -13.21 1.02 -1.40
C ALA A 94 -11.88 1.51 -0.80
N ILE A 95 -11.66 1.34 0.51
CA ILE A 95 -10.34 1.57 1.13
C ILE A 95 -9.60 0.25 1.32
N GLY A 96 -10.34 -0.80 1.69
CA GLY A 96 -9.81 -2.14 1.92
C GLY A 96 -9.71 -2.51 3.41
N TYR A 97 -9.69 -3.81 3.67
CA TYR A 97 -9.71 -4.36 5.02
C TYR A 97 -8.43 -4.06 5.79
N ASP A 98 -7.26 -4.22 5.18
CA ASP A 98 -5.99 -3.86 5.84
C ASP A 98 -5.72 -2.37 5.62
N ILE A 99 -6.39 -1.55 6.45
CA ILE A 99 -6.28 -0.10 6.46
C ILE A 99 -4.81 0.29 6.70
N ASN A 100 -4.29 1.18 5.87
CA ASN A 100 -2.88 1.56 5.83
C ASN A 100 -1.93 0.35 5.75
N CYS A 101 -2.32 -0.72 5.06
CA CYS A 101 -1.31 -1.57 4.43
C CYS A 101 -0.45 -0.67 3.54
N GLY A 102 0.86 -0.83 3.66
CA GLY A 102 1.81 0.10 3.09
C GLY A 102 3.23 -0.45 3.15
N VAL A 103 4.14 0.32 2.57
CA VAL A 103 5.53 -0.07 2.37
C VAL A 103 6.42 1.01 2.95
N ARG A 104 7.45 0.58 3.65
CA ARG A 104 8.57 1.41 4.08
C ARG A 104 9.85 0.89 3.45
N VAL A 105 10.67 1.79 2.91
CA VAL A 105 12.02 1.46 2.43
C VAL A 105 13.05 2.14 3.31
N LEU A 106 14.05 1.37 3.72
CA LEU A 106 15.24 1.85 4.39
C LEU A 106 16.46 1.62 3.50
N ALA A 107 17.23 2.67 3.21
CA ALA A 107 18.48 2.59 2.47
C ALA A 107 19.66 2.39 3.41
N SER A 108 20.64 1.56 3.00
CA SER A 108 21.89 1.35 3.70
C SER A 108 23.07 1.80 2.84
N THR A 109 24.18 2.13 3.50
CA THR A 109 25.49 2.28 2.85
C THR A 109 26.29 0.97 2.79
N LEU A 110 25.75 -0.12 3.34
CA LEU A 110 26.41 -1.42 3.36
C LEU A 110 26.37 -2.07 1.97
N GLU A 111 27.54 -2.29 1.37
CA GLU A 111 27.65 -2.98 0.09
C GLU A 111 27.24 -4.46 0.18
N TYR A 112 26.48 -4.93 -0.81
CA TYR A 112 26.08 -6.34 -0.93
C TYR A 112 27.27 -7.29 -0.91
N LYS A 113 28.37 -6.94 -1.59
CA LYS A 113 29.58 -7.78 -1.68
C LYS A 113 30.15 -8.07 -0.29
N THR A 114 30.14 -7.08 0.60
CA THR A 114 30.61 -7.18 1.98
C THR A 114 29.61 -7.95 2.86
N ALA A 115 28.31 -7.74 2.65
CA ALA A 115 27.26 -8.39 3.44
C ALA A 115 27.00 -9.86 3.05
N LYS A 116 27.36 -10.26 1.83
CA LYS A 116 26.93 -11.51 1.18
C LYS A 116 27.09 -12.75 2.05
N SER A 117 28.22 -12.89 2.74
CA SER A 117 28.52 -14.07 3.57
C SER A 117 27.67 -14.16 4.83
N GLN A 118 27.05 -13.06 5.27
CA GLN A 118 26.24 -12.98 6.48
C GLN A 118 24.74 -12.85 6.19
N LEU A 119 24.29 -12.83 4.93
CA LEU A 119 22.88 -12.64 4.58
C LEU A 119 21.96 -13.71 5.18
N SER A 120 22.41 -14.97 5.25
CA SER A 120 21.64 -16.03 5.91
C SER A 120 21.50 -15.78 7.42
N ASN A 121 22.56 -15.27 8.07
CA ASN A 121 22.52 -14.89 9.48
C ASN A 121 21.60 -13.69 9.70
N LEU A 122 21.72 -12.65 8.85
CA LEU A 122 20.82 -11.49 8.86
C LEU A 122 19.36 -11.91 8.69
N ALA A 123 19.04 -12.77 7.73
CA ALA A 123 17.68 -13.26 7.49
C ALA A 123 17.12 -13.97 8.74
N THR A 124 17.92 -14.81 9.39
CA THR A 124 17.54 -15.48 10.64
C THR A 124 17.34 -14.48 11.79
N THR A 125 18.22 -13.51 11.95
CA THR A 125 18.11 -12.46 12.98
C THR A 125 16.88 -11.59 12.77
N LEU A 126 16.61 -11.19 11.52
CA LEU A 126 15.41 -10.44 11.15
C LEU A 126 14.15 -11.25 11.43
N TYR A 127 14.10 -12.53 11.04
CA TYR A 127 12.94 -13.39 11.30
C TYR A 127 12.66 -13.56 12.81
N ARG A 128 13.72 -13.62 13.63
CA ARG A 128 13.59 -13.68 15.09
C ARG A 128 13.11 -12.35 15.70
N ASN A 129 13.66 -11.23 15.23
CA ASN A 129 13.42 -9.91 15.80
C ASN A 129 12.15 -9.23 15.25
N CYS A 130 11.65 -9.66 14.08
CA CYS A 130 10.44 -9.16 13.41
C CYS A 130 9.43 -10.31 13.22
N PRO A 131 8.64 -10.65 14.26
CA PRO A 131 7.71 -11.78 14.20
C PRO A 131 6.72 -11.68 13.04
N SER A 132 6.43 -12.82 12.40
CA SER A 132 5.57 -12.92 11.23
C SER A 132 4.70 -14.18 11.28
N GLY A 133 3.47 -14.10 10.79
CA GLY A 133 2.50 -15.19 10.82
C GLY A 133 1.10 -14.74 11.27
N VAL A 134 0.11 -15.63 11.10
CA VAL A 134 -1.28 -15.39 11.52
C VAL A 134 -1.39 -15.59 13.03
N GLY A 135 -1.84 -14.56 13.75
CA GLY A 135 -2.06 -14.63 15.20
C GLY A 135 -0.80 -14.47 16.04
N GLU A 136 0.36 -14.30 15.40
CA GLU A 136 1.62 -14.02 16.07
C GLU A 136 1.54 -12.73 16.89
N LYS A 137 2.28 -12.73 18.01
CA LYS A 137 2.34 -11.60 18.93
C LYS A 137 3.71 -10.94 18.88
N GLY A 138 3.71 -9.61 18.93
CA GLY A 138 4.92 -8.81 19.01
C GLY A 138 5.47 -8.75 20.43
N ASN A 139 6.69 -8.22 20.54
CA ASN A 139 7.34 -7.97 21.82
C ASN A 139 6.77 -6.74 22.54
N VAL A 140 6.03 -5.89 21.82
CA VAL A 140 5.34 -4.72 22.37
C VAL A 140 3.92 -5.12 22.76
N ARG A 141 3.64 -5.12 24.06
CA ARG A 141 2.31 -5.38 24.60
C ARG A 141 1.70 -4.09 25.10
N LEU A 142 0.63 -3.65 24.46
CA LEU A 142 -0.06 -2.42 24.82
C LEU A 142 -1.19 -2.70 25.81
N THR A 143 -1.27 -1.87 26.85
CA THR A 143 -2.50 -1.63 27.60
C THR A 143 -3.53 -0.92 26.71
N THR A 144 -4.78 -0.80 27.18
CA THR A 144 -5.80 -0.03 26.45
C THR A 144 -5.42 1.44 26.30
N ALA A 145 -4.85 2.04 27.35
CA ALA A 145 -4.48 3.45 27.34
C ALA A 145 -3.36 3.73 26.34
N GLU A 146 -2.33 2.88 26.32
CA GLU A 146 -1.23 2.99 25.34
C GLU A 146 -1.72 2.73 23.91
N LEU A 147 -2.64 1.78 23.70
CA LEU A 147 -3.25 1.59 22.38
C LEU A 147 -4.02 2.83 21.92
N ASP A 148 -4.76 3.48 22.83
CA ASP A 148 -5.48 4.71 22.52
C ASP A 148 -4.51 5.88 22.24
N GLN A 149 -3.33 5.91 22.86
CA GLN A 149 -2.25 6.85 22.51
C GLN A 149 -1.69 6.55 21.12
N VAL A 150 -1.34 5.30 20.81
CA VAL A 150 -0.90 4.86 19.48
C VAL A 150 -1.90 5.28 18.40
N CYS A 151 -3.20 5.12 18.66
CA CYS A 151 -4.24 5.53 17.72
C CYS A 151 -4.24 7.05 17.47
N ARG A 152 -3.92 7.89 18.46
CA ARG A 152 -3.92 9.36 18.33
C ARG A 152 -2.60 9.92 17.82
N GLU A 153 -1.49 9.28 18.14
CA GLU A 153 -0.14 9.83 17.95
C GLU A 153 0.64 9.15 16.80
N GLY A 154 0.23 7.94 16.39
CA GLY A 154 0.88 7.21 15.29
C GLY A 154 2.37 7.00 15.52
N ALA A 155 3.20 7.35 14.53
CA ALA A 155 4.66 7.26 14.65
C ALA A 155 5.23 8.20 15.74
N GLY A 156 4.51 9.24 16.16
CA GLY A 156 4.87 10.09 17.30
C GLY A 156 4.98 9.32 18.61
N TRP A 157 4.10 8.34 18.84
CA TRP A 157 4.20 7.44 19.99
C TRP A 157 5.50 6.61 19.93
N ALA A 158 5.85 6.10 18.74
CA ALA A 158 7.07 5.33 18.54
C ALA A 158 8.33 6.18 18.79
N LEU A 159 8.31 7.47 18.44
CA LEU A 159 9.38 8.41 18.80
C LEU A 159 9.51 8.58 20.31
N ALA A 160 8.40 8.80 21.02
CA ALA A 160 8.40 8.93 22.48
C ALA A 160 8.94 7.67 23.19
N GLU A 161 8.63 6.49 22.64
CA GLU A 161 9.06 5.19 23.16
C GLU A 161 10.42 4.71 22.60
N SER A 162 11.20 5.59 21.97
CA SER A 162 12.55 5.30 21.45
C SER A 162 12.61 4.20 20.37
N TYR A 163 11.52 4.03 19.61
CA TYR A 163 11.47 3.20 18.39
C TYR A 163 11.69 4.02 17.11
N ALA A 164 11.78 5.35 17.20
CA ALA A 164 11.99 6.22 16.05
C ALA A 164 13.02 7.30 16.34
N GLU A 165 13.64 7.81 15.27
CA GLU A 165 14.34 9.08 15.27
C GLU A 165 13.43 10.16 14.65
N PRO A 166 13.63 11.46 14.93
CA PRO A 166 12.79 12.53 14.36
C PRO A 166 12.72 12.51 12.83
N GLU A 167 13.83 12.18 12.17
CA GLU A 167 13.94 12.07 10.71
C GLU A 167 13.03 10.97 10.13
N ASP A 168 12.75 9.90 10.89
CA ASP A 168 11.86 8.83 10.43
C ASP A 168 10.44 9.34 10.20
N LEU A 169 9.98 10.26 11.05
CA LEU A 169 8.65 10.85 10.93
C LEU A 169 8.61 11.78 9.71
N GLU A 170 9.67 12.56 9.48
CA GLU A 170 9.75 13.46 8.31
C GLU A 170 9.56 12.70 6.99
N TYR A 171 10.16 11.52 6.86
CA TYR A 171 10.03 10.69 5.66
C TYR A 171 8.90 9.66 5.74
N THR A 172 7.90 9.88 6.59
CA THR A 172 6.67 9.06 6.61
C THR A 172 5.52 9.88 6.06
N GLU A 173 4.69 9.29 5.20
CA GLU A 173 3.43 9.91 4.76
C GLU A 173 2.62 10.42 5.97
N GLU A 174 2.11 11.66 5.88
CA GLU A 174 1.39 12.33 6.98
C GLU A 174 2.23 12.48 8.26
N PHE A 175 3.55 12.48 8.13
CA PHE A 175 4.49 12.45 9.26
C PHE A 175 4.25 11.26 10.20
N GLY A 176 3.64 10.19 9.67
CA GLY A 176 3.24 9.00 10.40
C GLY A 176 2.04 9.18 11.32
N CYS A 177 1.25 10.26 11.18
CA CYS A 177 0.08 10.50 12.00
C CYS A 177 -1.03 11.29 11.29
N LEU A 178 -2.15 10.64 11.04
CA LEU A 178 -3.39 11.28 10.63
C LEU A 178 -4.12 11.90 11.83
N LYS A 179 -4.35 13.21 11.76
CA LYS A 179 -5.09 13.97 12.78
C LYS A 179 -6.59 13.63 12.80
N GLY A 180 -7.18 13.68 13.99
CA GLY A 180 -8.62 13.41 14.18
C GLY A 180 -8.96 11.92 14.27
N ALA A 181 -7.97 11.08 14.61
CA ALA A 181 -8.23 9.71 15.03
C ALA A 181 -8.98 9.70 16.37
N ASP A 182 -10.03 8.88 16.47
CA ASP A 182 -10.83 8.73 17.69
C ASP A 182 -10.91 7.25 18.10
N PRO A 183 -10.16 6.84 19.14
CA PRO A 183 -10.18 5.47 19.65
C PRO A 183 -11.53 5.06 20.23
N GLU A 184 -12.45 5.99 20.54
CA GLU A 184 -13.79 5.66 21.01
C GLU A 184 -14.70 5.14 19.89
N ARG A 185 -14.38 5.47 18.63
CA ARG A 185 -15.07 4.96 17.42
C ARG A 185 -14.59 3.58 17.01
N VAL A 186 -13.72 2.97 17.81
CA VAL A 186 -13.13 1.67 17.53
C VAL A 186 -13.69 0.63 18.49
N SER A 187 -14.19 -0.47 17.95
CA SER A 187 -14.82 -1.54 18.74
C SER A 187 -13.84 -2.20 19.72
N LYS A 188 -14.39 -2.73 20.81
CA LYS A 188 -13.62 -3.52 21.79
C LYS A 188 -12.89 -4.69 21.12
N ARG A 189 -13.56 -5.37 20.18
CA ARG A 189 -13.00 -6.50 19.43
C ARG A 189 -11.80 -6.08 18.58
N ALA A 190 -11.85 -4.92 17.92
CA ALA A 190 -10.71 -4.41 17.19
C ALA A 190 -9.52 -4.15 18.13
N LYS A 191 -9.76 -3.47 19.26
CA LYS A 191 -8.73 -3.21 20.27
C LYS A 191 -8.11 -4.50 20.83
N GLU A 192 -8.91 -5.51 21.12
CA GLU A 192 -8.44 -6.83 21.58
C GLU A 192 -7.50 -7.51 20.57
N ARG A 193 -7.82 -7.43 19.28
CA ARG A 193 -6.96 -7.96 18.21
C ARG A 193 -5.64 -7.18 18.09
N ALA A 194 -5.64 -5.88 18.37
CA ALA A 194 -4.49 -4.99 18.22
C ALA A 194 -3.43 -5.14 19.33
N ARG A 195 -3.84 -5.31 20.60
CA ARG A 195 -2.96 -5.23 21.78
C ARG A 195 -1.70 -6.10 21.73
N GLY A 196 -1.78 -7.24 21.05
CA GLY A 196 -0.67 -8.19 20.94
C GLY A 196 0.08 -8.13 19.61
N GLN A 197 -0.34 -7.31 18.63
CA GLN A 197 0.15 -7.42 17.25
C GLN A 197 1.09 -6.28 16.83
N LEU A 198 1.34 -5.29 17.70
CA LEU A 198 2.22 -4.17 17.36
C LEU A 198 3.68 -4.67 17.25
N GLY A 199 4.37 -4.25 16.20
CA GLY A 199 5.72 -4.71 15.87
C GLY A 199 5.77 -6.09 15.21
N THR A 200 4.72 -6.45 14.45
CA THR A 200 4.67 -7.73 13.70
C THR A 200 4.41 -7.52 12.21
N LEU A 201 4.99 -8.37 11.37
CA LEU A 201 4.78 -8.33 9.92
C LEU A 201 3.36 -8.80 9.57
N GLY A 202 2.99 -9.98 10.05
CA GLY A 202 1.77 -10.66 9.65
C GLY A 202 1.94 -11.71 8.59
N ALA A 203 0.89 -11.88 7.78
CA ALA A 203 0.75 -12.94 6.80
C ALA A 203 0.17 -12.39 5.49
N GLY A 204 -0.09 -13.26 4.51
CA GLY A 204 -0.49 -12.85 3.16
C GLY A 204 0.71 -12.27 2.42
N ASN A 205 0.51 -11.12 1.77
CA ASN A 205 1.54 -10.41 1.01
C ASN A 205 2.48 -9.57 1.88
N HIS A 206 2.40 -9.65 3.21
CA HIS A 206 3.31 -8.93 4.10
C HIS A 206 4.66 -9.63 4.20
N PHE A 207 5.73 -8.85 4.16
CA PHE A 207 7.10 -9.34 4.22
C PHE A 207 8.06 -8.28 4.75
N LEU A 208 9.23 -8.74 5.14
CA LEU A 208 10.44 -7.92 5.22
C LEU A 208 11.44 -8.48 4.22
N GLU A 209 11.96 -7.64 3.35
CA GLU A 209 12.84 -8.03 2.25
C GLU A 209 14.11 -7.21 2.31
N VAL A 210 15.26 -7.87 2.21
CA VAL A 210 16.56 -7.22 2.04
C VAL A 210 16.90 -7.31 0.57
N ASP A 211 17.17 -6.16 -0.01
CA ASP A 211 17.42 -5.98 -1.43
C ASP A 211 18.83 -5.46 -1.68
N VAL A 212 19.26 -5.58 -2.92
CA VAL A 212 20.33 -4.79 -3.49
C VAL A 212 19.71 -3.71 -4.36
N VAL A 213 20.16 -2.46 -4.23
CA VAL A 213 19.89 -1.42 -5.22
C VAL A 213 20.63 -1.83 -6.49
N GLU A 214 19.90 -2.39 -7.45
CA GLU A 214 20.48 -2.99 -8.65
C GLU A 214 20.80 -1.93 -9.71
N GLN A 215 19.95 -0.91 -9.80
CA GLN A 215 20.09 0.15 -10.78
C GLN A 215 19.45 1.45 -10.29
N VAL A 216 20.13 2.57 -10.49
CA VAL A 216 19.61 3.92 -10.28
C VAL A 216 19.42 4.60 -11.63
N TYR A 217 18.19 5.02 -11.92
CA TYR A 217 17.77 5.66 -13.18
C TYR A 217 17.77 7.19 -13.08
N ASP A 218 17.57 7.72 -11.86
CA ASP A 218 17.69 9.13 -11.54
C ASP A 218 18.70 9.27 -10.40
N SER A 219 19.90 9.73 -10.74
CA SER A 219 21.00 9.88 -9.79
C SER A 219 20.74 10.97 -8.75
N GLU A 220 20.10 12.09 -9.13
CA GLU A 220 19.80 13.18 -8.21
C GLU A 220 18.82 12.71 -7.14
N ALA A 221 17.71 12.09 -7.56
CA ALA A 221 16.76 11.50 -6.63
C ALA A 221 17.39 10.35 -5.81
N GLY A 222 18.22 9.53 -6.45
CA GLY A 222 18.95 8.45 -5.78
C GLY A 222 19.80 8.95 -4.62
N ASP A 223 20.59 10.01 -4.84
CA ASP A 223 21.46 10.60 -3.82
C ASP A 223 20.67 11.20 -2.65
N VAL A 224 19.59 11.94 -2.91
CA VAL A 224 18.72 12.52 -1.87
C VAL A 224 18.08 11.42 -1.01
N MET A 225 17.70 10.30 -1.63
CA MET A 225 17.12 9.13 -0.96
C MET A 225 18.17 8.24 -0.28
N GLY A 226 19.46 8.45 -0.52
CA GLY A 226 20.55 7.59 -0.03
C GLY A 226 20.63 6.23 -0.74
N LEU A 227 20.13 6.14 -1.98
CA LEU A 227 20.13 4.94 -2.80
C LEU A 227 21.38 4.90 -3.68
N HIS A 228 22.25 3.92 -3.42
CA HIS A 228 23.49 3.73 -4.16
C HIS A 228 23.55 2.33 -4.76
N GLU A 229 23.90 2.22 -6.04
CA GLU A 229 24.00 0.93 -6.72
C GLU A 229 24.96 -0.03 -6.00
N GLY A 230 24.53 -1.28 -5.83
CA GLY A 230 25.30 -2.30 -5.13
C GLY A 230 25.18 -2.28 -3.60
N CYS A 231 24.60 -1.24 -3.01
CA CYS A 231 24.28 -1.19 -1.58
C CYS A 231 22.98 -1.93 -1.24
N LEU A 232 22.85 -2.30 0.02
CA LEU A 232 21.63 -2.92 0.53
C LEU A 232 20.52 -1.90 0.77
N ALA A 233 19.29 -2.34 0.57
CA ALA A 233 18.08 -1.67 1.05
C ALA A 233 17.20 -2.68 1.78
N VAL A 234 16.25 -2.20 2.59
CA VAL A 234 15.29 -3.05 3.29
C VAL A 234 13.88 -2.53 3.05
N GLN A 235 13.01 -3.40 2.55
CA GLN A 235 11.58 -3.16 2.44
C GLN A 235 10.83 -3.78 3.60
N ILE A 236 9.90 -3.03 4.19
CA ILE A 236 8.95 -3.50 5.19
C ILE A 236 7.55 -3.29 4.62
N HIS A 237 6.89 -4.38 4.23
CA HIS A 237 5.51 -4.36 3.79
C HIS A 237 4.61 -4.92 4.89
N SER A 238 3.88 -4.03 5.56
CA SER A 238 2.91 -4.39 6.59
C SER A 238 1.82 -3.31 6.74
N GLY A 239 0.79 -3.62 7.52
CA GLY A 239 -0.37 -2.77 7.70
C GLY A 239 -0.84 -2.71 9.14
N SER A 240 -2.15 -2.47 9.30
CA SER A 240 -2.82 -2.34 10.60
C SER A 240 -3.14 -3.69 11.25
N ARG A 241 -2.71 -4.80 10.64
CA ARG A 241 -2.86 -6.15 11.20
C ARG A 241 -4.35 -6.50 11.37
N GLY A 242 -4.69 -7.25 12.42
CA GLY A 242 -6.08 -7.57 12.73
C GLY A 242 -6.91 -6.36 13.15
N PHE A 243 -6.29 -5.22 13.45
CA PHE A 243 -6.95 -4.02 13.94
C PHE A 243 -7.80 -3.35 12.86
N GLY A 244 -7.17 -2.91 11.76
CA GLY A 244 -7.89 -2.28 10.66
C GLY A 244 -8.83 -3.24 9.95
N HIS A 245 -8.47 -4.53 9.86
CA HIS A 245 -9.40 -5.54 9.33
C HIS A 245 -10.68 -5.58 10.15
N GLN A 246 -10.59 -5.57 11.48
CA GLN A 246 -11.79 -5.59 12.32
C GLN A 246 -12.59 -4.29 12.18
N ILE A 247 -11.92 -3.13 12.14
CA ILE A 247 -12.59 -1.83 11.91
C ILE A 247 -13.33 -1.85 10.57
N CYS A 248 -12.70 -2.29 9.48
CA CYS A 248 -13.37 -2.42 8.20
C CYS A 248 -14.55 -3.39 8.27
N THR A 249 -14.42 -4.54 8.94
CA THR A 249 -15.53 -5.48 9.14
C THR A 249 -16.70 -4.83 9.87
N ASP A 250 -16.43 -4.11 10.96
CA ASP A 250 -17.46 -3.48 11.79
C ASP A 250 -18.22 -2.42 10.98
N TYR A 251 -17.50 -1.52 10.30
CA TYR A 251 -18.14 -0.46 9.51
C TYR A 251 -18.78 -0.93 8.20
N VAL A 252 -18.30 -2.02 7.59
CA VAL A 252 -19.04 -2.67 6.49
C VAL A 252 -20.40 -3.17 6.97
N GLN A 253 -20.49 -3.71 8.18
CA GLN A 253 -21.76 -4.16 8.76
C GLN A 253 -22.66 -2.97 9.10
N ASP A 254 -22.13 -1.95 9.76
CA ASP A 254 -22.89 -0.75 10.14
C ASP A 254 -23.44 -0.02 8.90
N PHE A 255 -22.64 0.07 7.83
CA PHE A 255 -23.03 0.77 6.61
C PHE A 255 -24.11 0.05 5.81
N GLN A 256 -24.37 -1.25 6.05
CA GLN A 256 -25.55 -1.91 5.47
C GLN A 256 -26.85 -1.19 5.86
N PHE A 257 -26.92 -0.67 7.09
CA PHE A 257 -28.07 0.12 7.56
C PHE A 257 -28.01 1.56 7.05
N ALA A 258 -26.82 2.17 7.03
CA ALA A 258 -26.64 3.54 6.53
C ALA A 258 -27.14 3.70 5.08
N VAL A 259 -26.80 2.74 4.21
CA VAL A 259 -27.25 2.72 2.80
C VAL A 259 -28.77 2.79 2.69
N ILE A 260 -29.50 2.06 3.54
CA ILE A 260 -30.97 2.09 3.57
C ILE A 260 -31.47 3.44 4.11
N SER A 261 -30.92 3.91 5.22
CA SER A 261 -31.32 5.17 5.88
C SER A 261 -31.11 6.40 4.99
N TYR A 262 -30.03 6.41 4.19
CA TYR A 262 -29.69 7.50 3.28
C TYR A 262 -30.21 7.28 1.85
N GLY A 263 -30.94 6.19 1.58
CA GLY A 263 -31.55 5.92 0.27
C GLY A 263 -30.52 5.75 -0.86
N ILE A 264 -29.35 5.18 -0.56
CA ILE A 264 -28.28 4.98 -1.53
C ILE A 264 -28.56 3.70 -2.33
N ASP A 265 -28.73 3.84 -3.65
CA ASP A 265 -28.84 2.68 -4.54
C ASP A 265 -27.44 2.11 -4.84
N LEU A 266 -27.23 0.85 -4.46
CA LEU A 266 -25.93 0.20 -4.62
C LEU A 266 -25.92 -0.70 -5.86
N PRO A 267 -24.97 -0.51 -6.78
CA PRO A 267 -24.79 -1.41 -7.92
C PRO A 267 -24.25 -2.78 -7.50
N ASP A 268 -23.62 -2.86 -6.32
CA ASP A 268 -23.11 -4.09 -5.71
C ASP A 268 -23.19 -3.99 -4.18
N ARG A 269 -23.55 -5.08 -3.51
CA ARG A 269 -23.65 -5.16 -2.04
C ARG A 269 -22.31 -4.96 -1.32
N GLU A 270 -21.21 -5.21 -2.00
CA GLU A 270 -19.85 -5.01 -1.47
C GLU A 270 -19.41 -3.53 -1.47
N LEU A 271 -20.18 -2.64 -2.12
CA LEU A 271 -19.89 -1.20 -2.22
C LEU A 271 -20.62 -0.35 -1.16
N VAL A 272 -20.94 -0.93 0.00
CA VAL A 272 -21.57 -0.16 1.08
C VAL A 272 -20.80 1.12 1.41
N CYS A 273 -21.55 2.19 1.61
CA CYS A 273 -21.03 3.53 1.84
C CYS A 273 -22.00 4.36 2.67
N ALA A 274 -21.50 5.45 3.25
CA ALA A 274 -22.30 6.47 3.90
C ALA A 274 -21.87 7.86 3.39
N PRO A 275 -22.73 8.89 3.46
CA PRO A 275 -22.31 10.27 3.21
C PRO A 275 -21.15 10.64 4.16
N ILE A 276 -20.14 11.34 3.65
CA ILE A 276 -18.93 11.67 4.42
C ILE A 276 -19.28 12.44 5.70
N GLU A 277 -20.23 13.36 5.62
CA GLU A 277 -20.63 14.24 6.71
C GLU A 277 -21.61 13.58 7.70
N SER A 278 -22.07 12.36 7.40
CA SER A 278 -22.99 11.63 8.26
C SER A 278 -22.30 11.20 9.56
N PRO A 279 -23.05 10.96 10.66
CA PRO A 279 -22.49 10.41 11.88
C PRO A 279 -21.69 9.12 11.66
N GLU A 280 -22.19 8.22 10.81
CA GLU A 280 -21.53 6.96 10.44
C GLU A 280 -20.27 7.21 9.60
N GLY A 281 -20.33 8.13 8.63
CA GLY A 281 -19.19 8.51 7.80
C GLY A 281 -18.04 9.10 8.60
N GLN A 282 -18.34 10.06 9.49
CA GLN A 282 -17.35 10.68 10.38
C GLN A 282 -16.79 9.69 11.41
N ALA A 283 -17.64 8.82 11.97
CA ALA A 283 -17.18 7.77 12.88
C ALA A 283 -16.20 6.81 12.19
N TYR A 284 -16.51 6.36 10.97
CA TYR A 284 -15.62 5.51 10.20
C TYR A 284 -14.30 6.22 9.87
N LEU A 285 -14.34 7.48 9.43
CA LEU A 285 -13.11 8.24 9.15
C LEU A 285 -12.21 8.33 10.38
N ALA A 286 -12.76 8.60 11.56
CA ALA A 286 -11.99 8.68 12.80
C ALA A 286 -11.43 7.31 13.25
N ALA A 287 -12.17 6.22 13.02
CA ALA A 287 -11.72 4.86 13.28
C ALA A 287 -10.64 4.39 12.27
N MET A 288 -10.82 4.71 10.98
CA MET A 288 -9.84 4.45 9.93
C MET A 288 -8.52 5.18 10.21
N LYS A 289 -8.58 6.45 10.64
CA LYS A 289 -7.40 7.19 11.08
C LYS A 289 -6.69 6.53 12.26
N SER A 290 -7.44 5.99 13.23
CA SER A 290 -6.87 5.19 14.34
C SER A 290 -6.12 3.95 13.82
N ALA A 291 -6.70 3.22 12.86
CA ALA A 291 -6.06 2.07 12.24
C ALA A 291 -4.82 2.45 11.43
N ALA A 292 -4.87 3.57 10.72
CA ALA A 292 -3.76 4.09 9.95
C ALA A 292 -2.59 4.48 10.83
N ASN A 293 -2.85 5.19 11.93
CA ASN A 293 -1.83 5.58 12.91
C ASN A 293 -1.18 4.34 13.52
N TYR A 294 -1.97 3.34 13.90
CA TYR A 294 -1.44 2.05 14.37
C TYR A 294 -0.52 1.38 13.33
N ALA A 295 -0.87 1.39 12.04
CA ALA A 295 -0.04 0.80 11.00
C ALA A 295 1.29 1.53 10.80
N PHE A 296 1.30 2.88 10.85
CA PHE A 296 2.52 3.67 10.83
C PHE A 296 3.43 3.31 12.02
N THR A 297 2.86 3.25 13.23
CA THR A 297 3.59 2.80 14.43
C THR A 297 4.12 1.38 14.26
N ASN A 298 3.34 0.47 13.68
CA ASN A 298 3.76 -0.91 13.44
C ASN A 298 4.99 -1.00 12.53
N ARG A 299 4.97 -0.28 11.39
CA ARG A 299 6.12 -0.22 10.47
C ARG A 299 7.33 0.45 11.12
N GLN A 300 7.12 1.47 11.95
CA GLN A 300 8.20 2.13 12.70
C GLN A 300 8.87 1.19 13.71
N VAL A 301 8.09 0.42 14.49
CA VAL A 301 8.65 -0.57 15.42
C VAL A 301 9.43 -1.66 14.66
N LEU A 302 8.91 -2.13 13.53
CA LEU A 302 9.62 -3.07 12.65
C LEU A 302 10.92 -2.47 12.10
N ALA A 303 10.94 -1.18 11.72
CA ALA A 303 12.16 -0.49 11.29
C ALA A 303 13.20 -0.43 12.40
N SER A 304 12.81 -0.14 13.64
CA SER A 304 13.70 -0.20 14.81
C SER A 304 14.29 -1.60 15.02
N HIS A 305 13.46 -2.64 14.94
CA HIS A 305 13.91 -4.04 15.06
C HIS A 305 14.82 -4.47 13.90
N THR A 306 14.59 -3.91 12.70
CA THR A 306 15.46 -4.10 11.54
C THR A 306 16.83 -3.50 11.78
N ARG A 307 16.91 -2.24 12.22
CA ARG A 307 18.17 -1.57 12.60
C ARG A 307 18.94 -2.36 13.66
N ARG A 308 18.24 -2.85 14.69
CA ARG A 308 18.84 -3.74 15.71
C ARG A 308 19.42 -5.01 15.10
N SER A 309 18.71 -5.64 14.18
CA SER A 309 19.17 -6.86 13.51
C SER A 309 20.42 -6.62 12.65
N PHE A 310 20.50 -5.48 11.96
CA PHE A 310 21.71 -5.07 11.25
C PHE A 310 22.87 -4.81 12.22
N GLN A 311 22.62 -4.15 13.35
CA GLN A 311 23.64 -3.90 14.38
C GLN A 311 24.19 -5.20 14.97
N GLU A 312 23.32 -6.18 15.25
CA GLU A 312 23.74 -7.48 15.79
C GLU A 312 24.64 -8.26 14.82
N VAL A 313 24.38 -8.18 13.52
CA VAL A 313 25.09 -8.98 12.51
C VAL A 313 26.32 -8.27 11.94
N PHE A 314 26.25 -6.96 11.72
CA PHE A 314 27.29 -6.19 11.02
C PHE A 314 28.01 -5.15 11.89
N GLY A 315 27.58 -4.98 13.15
CA GLY A 315 28.10 -3.95 14.05
C GLY A 315 27.45 -2.57 13.83
N LYS A 316 27.66 -1.67 14.79
CA LYS A 316 27.03 -0.33 14.87
C LYS A 316 27.35 0.58 13.68
N GLN A 317 28.52 0.45 13.09
CA GLN A 317 28.96 1.23 11.95
C GLN A 317 28.21 0.91 10.65
N ASN A 318 27.62 -0.29 10.56
CA ASN A 318 26.90 -0.79 9.39
C ASN A 318 25.39 -0.94 9.65
N SER A 319 24.89 -0.38 10.75
CA SER A 319 23.47 -0.45 11.12
C SER A 319 22.69 0.83 10.81
N ASN A 320 23.34 1.82 10.19
CA ASN A 320 22.64 3.03 9.77
C ASN A 320 21.74 2.71 8.57
N LEU A 321 20.44 2.75 8.82
CA LEU A 321 19.40 2.53 7.83
C LEU A 321 18.54 3.78 7.77
N ARG A 322 18.78 4.61 6.74
CA ARG A 322 18.04 5.85 6.48
C ARG A 322 16.69 5.51 5.89
N GLN A 323 15.63 6.15 6.36
CA GLN A 323 14.32 5.98 5.73
C GLN A 323 14.27 6.72 4.40
N VAL A 324 14.02 5.99 3.32
CA VAL A 324 13.72 6.59 2.02
C VAL A 324 12.33 7.21 2.10
N TYR A 325 11.33 6.37 2.36
CA TYR A 325 9.97 6.82 2.59
C TYR A 325 9.12 5.71 3.22
N ASP A 326 7.95 6.07 3.75
CA ASP A 326 6.89 5.15 4.19
C ASP A 326 5.55 5.66 3.64
N ILE A 327 4.85 4.81 2.89
CA ILE A 327 3.63 5.17 2.16
C ILE A 327 2.54 4.11 2.27
N ALA A 328 1.30 4.56 2.39
CA ALA A 328 0.12 3.72 2.38
C ALA A 328 -0.34 3.36 0.95
N HIS A 329 -1.00 2.21 0.81
CA HIS A 329 -1.75 1.88 -0.41
C HIS A 329 -3.20 1.46 -0.20
N ASN A 330 -3.69 1.46 1.05
CA ASN A 330 -5.10 1.26 1.41
C ASN A 330 -5.55 2.39 2.34
N MET A 331 -6.10 3.47 1.81
CA MET A 331 -6.46 4.64 2.63
C MET A 331 -7.49 5.54 1.96
N GLY A 332 -8.35 6.17 2.78
CA GLY A 332 -9.15 7.33 2.39
C GLY A 332 -8.49 8.60 2.92
N LYS A 333 -8.25 9.59 2.07
CA LYS A 333 -7.64 10.87 2.51
C LYS A 333 -8.42 12.06 1.98
N ILE A 334 -8.57 13.06 2.83
CA ILE A 334 -9.17 14.34 2.43
C ILE A 334 -8.07 15.18 1.82
N GLU A 335 -8.13 15.38 0.51
CA GLU A 335 -7.10 16.03 -0.30
C GLU A 335 -7.77 17.13 -1.16
N THR A 336 -6.98 18.11 -1.60
CA THR A 336 -7.45 19.15 -2.53
C THR A 336 -6.79 18.95 -3.87
N HIS A 337 -7.60 18.90 -4.93
CA HIS A 337 -7.16 18.64 -6.29
C HIS A 337 -7.84 19.59 -7.27
N GLU A 338 -7.19 19.87 -8.40
CA GLU A 338 -7.84 20.51 -9.55
C GLU A 338 -8.61 19.46 -10.36
N ILE A 339 -9.94 19.55 -10.35
CA ILE A 339 -10.84 18.61 -11.04
C ILE A 339 -11.73 19.45 -11.95
N GLU A 340 -11.73 19.13 -13.26
CA GLU A 340 -12.50 19.88 -14.27
C GLU A 340 -12.22 21.39 -14.28
N GLY A 341 -10.99 21.78 -13.92
CA GLY A 341 -10.56 23.19 -13.85
C GLY A 341 -10.95 23.92 -12.56
N GLU A 342 -11.56 23.23 -11.59
CA GLU A 342 -11.92 23.79 -10.29
C GLU A 342 -11.11 23.14 -9.16
N GLN A 343 -10.67 23.93 -8.20
CA GLN A 343 -10.07 23.41 -6.96
C GLN A 343 -11.17 22.80 -6.08
N MET A 344 -11.10 21.50 -5.84
CA MET A 344 -12.10 20.76 -5.07
C MET A 344 -11.45 19.98 -3.92
N THR A 345 -12.07 20.07 -2.73
CA THR A 345 -11.77 19.16 -1.62
C THR A 345 -12.51 17.85 -1.84
N VAL A 346 -11.79 16.74 -1.81
CA VAL A 346 -12.32 15.40 -2.06
C VAL A 346 -11.77 14.39 -1.06
N CYS A 347 -12.52 13.32 -0.81
CA CYS A 347 -12.02 12.12 -0.17
C CYS A 347 -11.53 11.14 -1.23
N VAL A 348 -10.21 11.07 -1.41
CA VAL A 348 -9.56 10.12 -2.32
C VAL A 348 -9.44 8.77 -1.63
N HIS A 349 -10.17 7.79 -2.15
CA HIS A 349 -10.07 6.39 -1.73
C HIS A 349 -9.05 5.70 -2.60
N ARG A 350 -8.03 5.11 -1.98
CA ARG A 350 -7.02 4.29 -2.66
C ARG A 350 -7.05 2.88 -2.07
N LYS A 351 -7.16 1.88 -2.93
CA LYS A 351 -7.11 0.46 -2.53
C LYS A 351 -6.18 -0.30 -3.45
N GLY A 352 -5.03 -0.71 -2.93
CA GLY A 352 -3.92 -1.15 -3.77
C GLY A 352 -3.47 -0.05 -4.74
N ALA A 353 -3.43 1.19 -4.28
CA ALA A 353 -2.88 2.32 -5.04
C ALA A 353 -2.20 3.27 -4.06
N THR A 354 -1.07 3.85 -4.42
CA THR A 354 -0.33 4.76 -3.54
C THR A 354 -0.65 6.20 -3.89
N ARG A 355 -0.43 7.12 -2.93
CA ARG A 355 -0.27 8.54 -3.29
C ARG A 355 1.02 8.71 -4.12
N ALA A 356 1.03 9.70 -4.99
CA ALA A 356 2.11 10.00 -5.92
C ALA A 356 2.11 11.51 -6.24
N PHE A 357 2.04 12.36 -5.22
CA PHE A 357 2.08 13.81 -5.42
C PHE A 357 3.31 14.24 -6.24
N GLY A 358 3.11 15.15 -7.19
CA GLY A 358 4.19 15.70 -8.00
C GLY A 358 5.05 16.71 -7.24
N PRO A 359 6.04 17.31 -7.92
CA PRO A 359 6.77 18.45 -7.38
C PRO A 359 5.85 19.59 -6.93
N GLY A 360 6.23 20.31 -5.88
CA GLY A 360 5.58 21.53 -5.40
C GLY A 360 4.49 21.32 -4.34
N PHE A 361 4.06 20.10 -4.05
CA PHE A 361 3.06 19.84 -2.99
C PHE A 361 3.61 20.22 -1.61
N ALA A 362 2.86 21.04 -0.87
CA ALA A 362 3.29 21.60 0.41
C ALA A 362 3.53 20.54 1.48
N ASP A 363 2.75 19.46 1.46
CA ASP A 363 2.82 18.36 2.43
C ASP A 363 4.00 17.41 2.20
N LEU A 364 4.81 17.65 1.16
CA LEU A 364 6.04 16.89 0.95
C LEU A 364 7.17 17.39 1.85
N PRO A 365 8.04 16.46 2.34
CA PRO A 365 9.30 16.81 2.99
C PRO A 365 10.11 17.77 2.12
N ALA A 366 10.90 18.65 2.75
CA ALA A 366 11.63 19.70 2.04
C ALA A 366 12.50 19.12 0.91
N ASP A 367 13.21 18.03 1.20
CA ASP A 367 14.10 17.33 0.27
C ASP A 367 13.36 16.70 -0.93
N TYR A 368 12.08 16.38 -0.78
CA TYR A 368 11.26 15.76 -1.83
C TYR A 368 10.34 16.74 -2.55
N ARG A 369 10.19 17.97 -2.05
CA ARG A 369 9.27 18.95 -2.62
C ARG A 369 9.60 19.29 -4.08
N ALA A 370 10.88 19.37 -4.44
CA ALA A 370 11.29 19.62 -5.82
C ALA A 370 11.24 18.36 -6.71
N LEU A 371 11.36 17.17 -6.10
CA LEU A 371 11.47 15.90 -6.81
C LEU A 371 10.10 15.26 -7.11
N GLY A 372 9.13 15.46 -6.21
CA GLY A 372 7.89 14.71 -6.11
C GLY A 372 7.92 13.70 -4.94
N GLN A 373 6.77 13.09 -4.65
CA GLN A 373 6.64 12.11 -3.58
C GLN A 373 7.27 10.77 -3.98
N PRO A 374 8.09 10.14 -3.12
CA PRO A 374 8.52 8.76 -3.36
C PRO A 374 7.33 7.80 -3.42
N VAL A 375 7.33 6.93 -4.43
CA VAL A 375 6.32 5.90 -4.65
C VAL A 375 7.04 4.55 -4.59
N LEU A 376 6.62 3.69 -3.66
CA LEU A 376 7.27 2.43 -3.37
C LEU A 376 6.43 1.28 -3.93
N VAL A 377 6.99 0.54 -4.89
CA VAL A 377 6.29 -0.51 -5.65
C VAL A 377 6.96 -1.86 -5.42
N PRO A 378 6.57 -2.60 -4.36
CA PRO A 378 7.04 -3.95 -4.13
C PRO A 378 6.63 -4.88 -5.27
N GLY A 379 7.55 -5.77 -5.66
CA GLY A 379 7.25 -6.90 -6.54
C GLY A 379 6.68 -8.08 -5.76
N SER A 380 7.45 -9.15 -5.75
CA SER A 380 7.19 -10.42 -5.06
C SER A 380 8.53 -11.02 -4.62
N MET A 381 8.51 -12.04 -3.78
CA MET A 381 9.69 -12.65 -3.13
C MET A 381 10.82 -13.16 -4.05
N GLY A 382 10.65 -13.13 -5.37
CA GLY A 382 11.64 -13.53 -6.37
C GLY A 382 11.73 -12.57 -7.56
N THR A 383 11.14 -11.38 -7.45
CA THR A 383 11.09 -10.41 -8.55
C THR A 383 11.52 -9.04 -8.06
N GLN A 384 11.87 -8.16 -8.99
CA GLN A 384 12.34 -6.81 -8.68
C GLN A 384 11.26 -5.98 -7.97
N SER A 385 11.70 -5.05 -7.13
CA SER A 385 10.88 -3.99 -6.55
C SER A 385 11.37 -2.63 -7.08
N TRP A 386 10.54 -1.60 -7.03
CA TRP A 386 10.85 -0.31 -7.65
C TRP A 386 10.57 0.86 -6.73
N ILE A 387 11.42 1.89 -6.85
CA ILE A 387 11.24 3.20 -6.25
C ILE A 387 11.02 4.18 -7.40
N LEU A 388 9.90 4.89 -7.34
CA LEU A 388 9.49 5.90 -8.32
C LEU A 388 9.29 7.25 -7.62
N LEU A 389 9.01 8.27 -8.40
CA LEU A 389 8.57 9.59 -7.94
C LEU A 389 7.23 9.96 -8.59
N GLY A 390 6.36 10.57 -7.81
CA GLY A 390 5.16 11.25 -8.31
C GLY A 390 5.53 12.39 -9.27
N THR A 391 4.59 12.76 -10.13
CA THR A 391 4.80 13.73 -11.21
C THR A 391 3.66 14.73 -11.25
N GLU A 392 3.78 15.83 -11.99
CA GLU A 392 2.66 16.77 -12.15
C GLU A 392 1.45 16.14 -12.86
N ARG A 393 1.66 15.14 -13.73
CA ARG A 393 0.56 14.48 -14.44
C ARG A 393 -0.24 13.54 -13.53
N SER A 394 0.35 13.03 -12.43
CA SER A 394 -0.41 12.19 -11.50
C SER A 394 -1.57 12.95 -10.88
N ASP A 395 -1.39 14.23 -10.56
CA ASP A 395 -2.45 15.05 -9.97
C ASP A 395 -3.67 15.13 -10.90
N ARG A 396 -3.40 15.49 -12.16
CA ARG A 396 -4.44 15.69 -13.19
C ARG A 396 -5.10 14.39 -13.65
N LEU A 397 -4.32 13.32 -13.80
CA LEU A 397 -4.81 12.08 -14.41
C LEU A 397 -5.27 11.04 -13.39
N SER A 398 -4.84 11.13 -12.14
CA SER A 398 -5.09 10.09 -11.14
C SER A 398 -5.28 10.59 -9.70
N PHE A 399 -5.60 11.88 -9.51
CA PHE A 399 -5.73 12.49 -8.17
C PHE A 399 -4.46 12.27 -7.34
N GLY A 400 -3.31 12.48 -7.96
CA GLY A 400 -2.00 12.30 -7.32
C GLY A 400 -1.78 10.87 -6.89
N SER A 401 -2.09 9.88 -7.74
CA SER A 401 -2.01 8.45 -7.37
C SER A 401 -1.22 7.60 -8.37
N SER A 402 -0.69 6.47 -7.93
CA SER A 402 0.00 5.49 -8.78
C SER A 402 -0.27 4.05 -8.31
N CYS A 403 0.33 3.06 -8.98
CA CYS A 403 0.27 1.65 -8.62
C CYS A 403 0.94 1.36 -7.28
N HIS A 404 0.64 0.19 -6.69
CA HIS A 404 1.19 -0.22 -5.40
C HIS A 404 2.07 -1.47 -5.46
N GLY A 405 2.02 -2.23 -6.55
CA GLY A 405 2.80 -3.46 -6.67
C GLY A 405 2.56 -4.17 -8.00
N ALA A 406 2.75 -5.48 -8.00
CA ALA A 406 2.56 -6.30 -9.20
C ALA A 406 1.08 -6.60 -9.51
N GLY A 407 0.25 -6.81 -8.48
CA GLY A 407 -1.13 -7.28 -8.65
C GLY A 407 -1.23 -8.77 -8.97
N ARG A 408 -2.29 -9.43 -8.48
CA ARG A 408 -2.42 -10.89 -8.59
C ARG A 408 -3.09 -11.31 -9.90
N VAL A 409 -2.59 -12.38 -10.51
CA VAL A 409 -3.25 -13.10 -11.62
C VAL A 409 -3.85 -14.44 -11.17
N MET A 410 -3.58 -14.84 -9.92
CA MET A 410 -4.00 -16.11 -9.37
C MET A 410 -4.58 -15.95 -7.96
N SER A 411 -5.75 -16.55 -7.72
CA SER A 411 -6.31 -16.60 -6.36
C SER A 411 -5.39 -17.37 -5.43
N ARG A 412 -5.41 -16.99 -4.15
CA ARG A 412 -4.62 -17.64 -3.09
C ARG A 412 -4.89 -19.15 -3.00
N ALA A 413 -6.16 -19.53 -3.14
CA ALA A 413 -6.58 -20.92 -3.15
C ALA A 413 -6.05 -21.69 -4.38
N LYS A 414 -6.02 -21.05 -5.55
CA LYS A 414 -5.47 -21.67 -6.77
C LYS A 414 -3.95 -21.84 -6.64
N ALA A 415 -3.23 -20.81 -6.18
CA ALA A 415 -1.78 -20.86 -5.95
C ALA A 415 -1.38 -21.99 -5.00
N LYS A 416 -2.08 -22.14 -3.87
CA LYS A 416 -1.83 -23.22 -2.90
C LYS A 416 -2.04 -24.63 -3.47
N ARG A 417 -2.90 -24.80 -4.47
CA ARG A 417 -3.17 -26.10 -5.10
C ARG A 417 -2.14 -26.44 -6.17
N GLU A 418 -1.71 -25.44 -6.94
CA GLU A 418 -0.85 -25.63 -8.11
C GLU A 418 0.65 -25.57 -7.76
N LEU A 419 1.02 -24.85 -6.69
CA LEU A 419 2.40 -24.56 -6.34
C LEU A 419 2.79 -25.21 -5.01
N LYS A 420 4.04 -25.64 -4.91
CA LYS A 420 4.61 -26.28 -3.71
C LYS A 420 5.67 -25.37 -3.09
N GLY A 421 5.45 -24.97 -1.83
CA GLY A 421 6.29 -23.98 -1.16
C GLY A 421 7.72 -24.44 -0.86
N ASP A 422 7.91 -25.72 -0.55
CA ASP A 422 9.23 -26.33 -0.35
C ASP A 422 10.08 -26.28 -1.63
N ARG A 423 9.48 -26.61 -2.77
CA ARG A 423 10.12 -26.50 -4.08
C ARG A 423 10.45 -25.04 -4.42
N LEU A 424 9.47 -24.14 -4.25
CA LEU A 424 9.65 -22.71 -4.51
C LEU A 424 10.78 -22.13 -3.67
N ARG A 425 10.85 -22.47 -2.38
CA ARG A 425 11.95 -22.06 -1.51
C ARG A 425 13.30 -22.51 -2.06
N GLY A 426 13.42 -23.78 -2.48
CA GLY A 426 14.65 -24.31 -3.07
C GLY A 426 15.05 -23.59 -4.36
N GLU A 427 14.08 -23.26 -5.23
CA GLU A 427 14.31 -22.49 -6.46
C GLU A 427 14.84 -21.07 -6.14
N LEU A 428 14.20 -20.35 -5.22
CA LEU A 428 14.64 -19.01 -4.79
C LEU A 428 16.01 -19.03 -4.09
N GLU A 429 16.28 -20.04 -3.26
CA GLU A 429 17.58 -20.21 -2.60
C GLU A 429 18.70 -20.52 -3.61
N GLN A 430 18.41 -21.24 -4.70
CA GLN A 430 19.34 -21.46 -5.81
C GLN A 430 19.64 -20.18 -6.60
N GLU A 431 18.67 -19.27 -6.70
CA GLU A 431 18.85 -17.92 -7.26
C GLU A 431 19.59 -16.96 -6.31
N GLY A 432 19.94 -17.42 -5.10
CA GLY A 432 20.72 -16.68 -4.12
C GLY A 432 19.88 -15.83 -3.16
N ILE A 433 18.57 -16.10 -3.05
CA ILE A 433 17.65 -15.40 -2.15
C ILE A 433 17.48 -16.20 -0.86
N ASN A 434 17.84 -15.60 0.28
CA ASN A 434 17.75 -16.26 1.58
C ASN A 434 16.32 -16.18 2.13
N ILE A 435 15.60 -17.31 2.16
CA ILE A 435 14.19 -17.33 2.59
C ILE A 435 14.05 -17.73 4.06
N ARG A 436 13.23 -16.99 4.81
CA ARG A 436 12.68 -17.41 6.12
C ARG A 436 11.17 -17.28 6.06
N ALA A 437 10.46 -18.39 6.22
CA ALA A 437 9.02 -18.42 6.15
C ALA A 437 8.42 -19.30 7.25
N GLY A 438 7.42 -18.77 7.96
CA GLY A 438 6.68 -19.52 8.99
C GLY A 438 5.73 -20.58 8.41
N SER A 439 5.32 -20.41 7.14
CA SER A 439 4.36 -21.30 6.47
C SER A 439 4.76 -21.60 5.02
N MET A 440 4.98 -22.87 4.68
CA MET A 440 5.23 -23.29 3.29
C MET A 440 3.99 -23.11 2.41
N SER A 441 2.79 -23.30 2.98
CA SER A 441 1.54 -23.00 2.27
C SER A 441 1.39 -21.50 2.02
N GLY A 442 1.76 -20.67 3.00
CA GLY A 442 1.81 -19.22 2.84
C GLY A 442 2.88 -18.77 1.85
N LEU A 443 3.98 -19.50 1.72
CA LEU A 443 5.01 -19.22 0.70
C LEU A 443 4.47 -19.52 -0.71
N ALA A 444 3.82 -20.66 -0.91
CA ALA A 444 3.20 -21.03 -2.18
C ALA A 444 2.09 -20.06 -2.62
N GLU A 445 1.34 -19.51 -1.66
CA GLU A 445 0.29 -18.50 -1.90
C GLU A 445 0.81 -17.21 -2.55
N GLU A 446 2.07 -16.87 -2.27
CA GLU A 446 2.70 -15.62 -2.61
C GLU A 446 3.81 -15.79 -3.67
N ALA A 447 3.84 -16.94 -4.33
CA ALA A 447 4.81 -17.26 -5.37
C ALA A 447 4.81 -16.21 -6.50
N PRO A 448 5.96 -15.89 -7.11
CA PRO A 448 6.04 -14.93 -8.21
C PRO A 448 5.05 -15.19 -9.37
N GLN A 449 4.77 -16.45 -9.67
CA GLN A 449 3.83 -16.87 -10.73
C GLN A 449 2.36 -16.50 -10.43
N ALA A 450 2.04 -16.16 -9.19
CA ALA A 450 0.72 -15.69 -8.80
C ALA A 450 0.50 -14.19 -9.10
N TYR A 451 1.54 -13.49 -9.54
CA TYR A 451 1.56 -12.04 -9.76
C TYR A 451 1.80 -11.68 -11.23
N LYS A 452 1.41 -10.46 -11.62
CA LYS A 452 1.78 -9.89 -12.92
C LYS A 452 3.28 -9.55 -12.91
N ASP A 453 3.82 -9.25 -14.10
CA ASP A 453 5.16 -8.67 -14.20
C ASP A 453 5.16 -7.21 -13.69
N VAL A 454 5.75 -7.00 -12.52
CA VAL A 454 5.88 -5.68 -11.88
C VAL A 454 6.63 -4.67 -12.75
N SER A 455 7.62 -5.09 -13.52
CA SER A 455 8.35 -4.20 -14.42
C SER A 455 7.44 -3.69 -15.53
N ARG A 456 6.50 -4.50 -16.01
CA ARG A 456 5.48 -4.09 -16.97
C ARG A 456 4.51 -3.08 -16.37
N VAL A 457 4.05 -3.31 -15.14
CA VAL A 457 3.20 -2.36 -14.39
C VAL A 457 3.91 -1.01 -14.25
N VAL A 458 5.18 -1.03 -13.81
CA VAL A 458 6.00 0.17 -13.64
C VAL A 458 6.24 0.89 -14.97
N ASN A 459 6.49 0.16 -16.06
CA ASN A 459 6.63 0.74 -17.38
C ASN A 459 5.37 1.49 -17.83
N VAL A 460 4.18 0.96 -17.54
CA VAL A 460 2.92 1.61 -17.88
C VAL A 460 2.76 2.94 -17.13
N VAL A 461 2.91 2.95 -15.80
CA VAL A 461 2.79 4.21 -15.04
C VAL A 461 3.89 5.22 -15.39
N HIS A 462 5.08 4.73 -15.75
CA HIS A 462 6.17 5.56 -16.24
C HIS A 462 5.87 6.22 -17.58
N ASN A 463 5.43 5.44 -18.56
CA ASN A 463 5.18 5.93 -19.90
C ASN A 463 3.88 6.75 -20.00
N ALA A 464 2.89 6.46 -19.16
CA ALA A 464 1.73 7.32 -18.94
C ALA A 464 2.10 8.65 -18.25
N GLY A 465 3.30 8.72 -17.66
CA GLY A 465 3.84 9.90 -17.04
C GLY A 465 3.27 10.23 -15.67
N ILE A 466 2.54 9.31 -15.01
CA ILE A 466 2.00 9.53 -13.65
C ILE A 466 3.00 9.20 -12.54
N ALA A 467 4.05 8.43 -12.84
CA ALA A 467 5.20 8.25 -11.96
C ALA A 467 6.49 8.17 -12.80
N ARG A 468 7.65 8.44 -12.22
CA ARG A 468 8.95 8.33 -12.92
C ARG A 468 9.92 7.44 -12.16
N LYS A 469 10.68 6.60 -12.87
CA LYS A 469 11.59 5.63 -12.25
C LYS A 469 12.76 6.32 -11.56
N VAL A 470 13.09 5.88 -10.35
CA VAL A 470 14.28 6.30 -9.60
C VAL A 470 15.24 5.14 -9.44
N ALA A 471 14.79 4.02 -8.86
CA ALA A 471 15.66 2.87 -8.61
C ALA A 471 14.92 1.55 -8.78
N ARG A 472 15.69 0.51 -9.10
CA ARG A 472 15.25 -0.88 -9.12
C ARG A 472 16.01 -1.67 -8.06
N LEU A 473 15.25 -2.43 -7.29
CA LEU A 473 15.72 -3.27 -6.20
C LEU A 473 15.61 -4.74 -6.60
N ARG A 474 16.56 -5.56 -6.17
CA ARG A 474 16.52 -7.01 -6.37
C ARG A 474 16.65 -7.74 -5.03
N PRO A 475 15.73 -8.67 -4.70
CA PRO A 475 15.75 -9.37 -3.41
C PRO A 475 16.97 -10.27 -3.25
N VAL A 476 17.48 -10.33 -2.02
CA VAL A 476 18.57 -11.23 -1.60
C VAL A 476 18.29 -11.93 -0.26
N ALA A 477 17.32 -11.45 0.50
CA ALA A 477 16.71 -12.19 1.60
C ALA A 477 15.23 -11.79 1.79
N VAL A 478 14.36 -12.75 2.08
CA VAL A 478 12.93 -12.51 2.28
C VAL A 478 12.47 -13.20 3.56
N ILE A 479 11.81 -12.44 4.42
CA ILE A 479 11.22 -12.85 5.68
C ILE A 479 9.71 -12.75 5.56
N LYS A 480 9.00 -13.87 5.75
CA LYS A 480 7.55 -13.94 5.57
C LYS A 480 6.86 -14.77 6.66
N GLY A 481 5.62 -14.40 6.95
CA GLY A 481 4.71 -15.16 7.82
C GLY A 481 4.02 -16.33 7.14
#